data_AF-A0A502YEQ1-F1
#
_entry.id   AF-A0A502YEQ1-F1
#
_cell.length_a   1.000
_cell.length_b   1.000
_cell.length_c   1.000
_cell.angle_alpha   90.00
_cell.angle_beta   90.00
_cell.angle_gamma   90.00
#
_symmetry.space_group_name_H-M   'P 1'
#
loop_
_entity.id
_entity.type
_entity.pdbx_description
1 polymer ?
#
loop_
_entity_poly.entity_id
_entity_poly.type
_entity_poly.pdbx_seq_one_letter_code
_entity_poly.pdbx_strand_id
1 'polypeptide(L)'
;MEPLQIKDSRRIFTAVTAFWATEGLQTVLSDTSTIAAASDAESHANGRPLAVDMIDRRTREWRRRRELIAVFTAALGDAVVSPILAAKIETAAELAVVAEMTRANFLAGAGATADDVVRCSNQAARAERALGIAARNSKPAKPSLDAYLSGNAAA
;
A
#
# COMPACT_ATOMS: atom_id res chain seq x y z
N MET A 1 53.38 -33.69 -6.14
CA MET A 1 52.51 -32.56 -5.77
C MET A 1 51.96 -31.99 -7.06
N GLU A 2 50.87 -32.55 -7.55
CA GLU A 2 50.27 -32.19 -8.84
C GLU A 2 49.24 -31.06 -8.67
N PRO A 3 49.19 -30.08 -9.59
CA PRO A 3 48.18 -29.02 -9.59
C PRO A 3 46.85 -29.53 -10.18
N LEU A 4 45.77 -29.39 -9.40
CA LEU A 4 44.39 -29.65 -9.82
C LEU A 4 43.97 -28.71 -10.96
N GLN A 5 43.79 -29.29 -12.14
CA GLN A 5 43.18 -28.62 -13.29
C GLN A 5 41.68 -28.40 -13.07
N ILE A 6 41.25 -27.14 -13.02
CA ILE A 6 39.84 -26.75 -13.12
C ILE A 6 39.47 -26.75 -14.62
N LYS A 7 38.97 -27.88 -15.11
CA LYS A 7 38.29 -27.99 -16.41
C LYS A 7 36.80 -27.69 -16.21
N ASP A 8 36.24 -26.95 -17.16
CA ASP A 8 34.81 -26.78 -17.43
C ASP A 8 33.97 -25.84 -16.55
N SER A 9 34.21 -24.53 -16.74
CA SER A 9 33.30 -23.44 -16.32
C SER A 9 32.19 -23.11 -17.35
N ARG A 10 31.95 -23.97 -18.37
CA ARG A 10 31.03 -23.66 -19.49
C ARG A 10 29.88 -24.67 -19.67
N ARG A 11 29.26 -25.12 -18.57
CA ARG A 11 28.03 -25.94 -18.59
C ARG A 11 27.05 -25.63 -17.44
N ILE A 12 26.78 -24.35 -17.19
CA ILE A 12 25.65 -23.94 -16.31
C ILE A 12 24.65 -23.00 -17.03
N PHE A 13 25.02 -22.44 -18.18
CA PHE A 13 24.06 -21.84 -19.10
C PHE A 13 23.68 -22.86 -20.16
N THR A 14 22.52 -23.52 -20.00
CA THR A 14 21.59 -24.04 -21.03
C THR A 14 20.77 -25.19 -20.42
N ALA A 15 19.85 -24.88 -19.50
CA ALA A 15 18.79 -25.82 -19.06
C ALA A 15 17.58 -25.10 -18.43
N VAL A 16 17.24 -23.89 -18.88
CA VAL A 16 16.04 -23.15 -18.39
C VAL A 16 15.10 -22.74 -19.55
N THR A 17 15.45 -23.03 -20.80
CA THR A 17 14.66 -22.62 -21.98
C THR A 17 14.24 -23.80 -22.85
N ALA A 18 13.67 -24.85 -22.26
CA ALA A 18 13.02 -25.94 -23.01
C ALA A 18 11.94 -26.69 -22.20
N PHE A 19 11.09 -25.96 -21.47
CA PHE A 19 9.89 -26.52 -20.82
C PHE A 19 8.61 -25.72 -21.17
N TRP A 20 8.65 -24.93 -22.24
CA TRP A 20 7.53 -24.09 -22.68
C TRP A 20 7.16 -24.37 -24.14
N ALA A 21 7.01 -25.64 -24.50
CA ALA A 21 6.41 -26.01 -25.77
C ALA A 21 5.47 -27.19 -25.56
N THR A 22 4.19 -26.92 -25.86
CA THR A 22 3.15 -27.86 -26.26
C THR A 22 2.72 -28.91 -25.24
N GLU A 23 1.65 -28.60 -24.46
CA GLU A 23 0.52 -29.51 -24.13
C GLU A 23 -0.42 -28.98 -22.99
N GLY A 24 -0.75 -27.69 -22.92
CA GLY A 24 -1.55 -27.18 -21.79
C GLY A 24 -2.56 -26.06 -22.04
N LEU A 25 -2.92 -25.76 -23.30
CA LEU A 25 -3.72 -24.58 -23.64
C LEU A 25 -5.21 -24.83 -23.85
N GLN A 26 -5.72 -26.07 -23.69
CA GLN A 26 -7.14 -26.36 -23.89
C GLN A 26 -7.96 -26.54 -22.60
N THR A 27 -7.34 -26.70 -21.43
CA THR A 27 -8.08 -26.91 -20.18
C THR A 27 -8.48 -25.62 -19.47
N VAL A 28 -7.89 -24.47 -19.81
CA VAL A 28 -8.11 -23.20 -19.08
C VAL A 28 -9.30 -22.39 -19.61
N LEU A 29 -9.83 -22.72 -20.79
CA LEU A 29 -10.94 -21.97 -21.41
C LEU A 29 -12.33 -22.44 -20.97
N SER A 30 -12.49 -23.69 -20.53
CA SER A 30 -13.78 -24.25 -20.10
C SER A 30 -14.22 -23.85 -18.70
N ASP A 31 -13.30 -23.36 -17.85
CA ASP A 31 -13.59 -22.98 -16.46
C ASP A 31 -14.08 -21.53 -16.30
N THR A 32 -14.06 -20.72 -17.36
CA THR A 32 -14.52 -19.33 -17.26
C THR A 32 -16.04 -19.19 -17.27
N SER A 33 -16.77 -20.15 -17.84
CA SER A 33 -18.25 -20.11 -17.88
C SER A 33 -18.89 -20.53 -16.56
N THR A 34 -18.25 -21.38 -15.76
CA THR A 34 -18.68 -21.73 -14.40
C THR A 34 -18.40 -20.60 -13.41
N ILE A 35 -17.31 -19.85 -13.57
CA ILE A 35 -17.03 -18.64 -12.75
C ILE A 35 -18.07 -17.53 -13.04
N ALA A 36 -18.49 -17.36 -14.30
CA ALA A 36 -19.52 -16.38 -14.66
C ALA A 36 -20.90 -16.75 -14.08
N ALA A 37 -21.29 -18.03 -14.14
CA ALA A 37 -22.56 -18.50 -13.59
C ALA A 37 -22.60 -18.54 -12.05
N ALA A 38 -21.44 -18.69 -11.39
CA ALA A 38 -21.32 -18.59 -9.93
C ALA A 38 -21.40 -17.16 -9.38
N SER A 39 -21.32 -16.13 -10.24
CA SER A 39 -21.41 -14.72 -9.80
C SER A 39 -22.85 -14.27 -9.50
N ASP A 40 -23.85 -14.99 -10.01
CA ASP A 40 -25.27 -14.65 -9.83
C ASP A 40 -25.95 -15.45 -8.70
N ALA A 41 -25.31 -16.52 -8.21
CA ALA A 41 -25.82 -17.33 -7.11
C ALA A 41 -25.03 -17.04 -5.83
N GLU A 42 -25.69 -16.42 -4.86
CA GLU A 42 -25.21 -16.19 -3.48
C GLU A 42 -24.32 -14.96 -3.24
N SER A 43 -24.65 -13.83 -3.85
CA SER A 43 -24.62 -12.59 -3.05
C SER A 43 -25.81 -12.58 -2.09
N HIS A 44 -25.78 -13.48 -1.11
CA HIS A 44 -26.49 -13.21 0.13
C HIS A 44 -25.76 -12.05 0.78
N ALA A 45 -26.08 -10.85 0.30
CA ALA A 45 -26.02 -9.64 1.06
C ALA A 45 -26.74 -9.95 2.37
N ASN A 46 -25.97 -10.35 3.38
CA ASN A 46 -26.32 -10.13 4.76
C ASN A 46 -26.45 -8.61 4.88
N GLY A 47 -27.62 -8.11 4.47
CA GLY A 47 -28.00 -6.73 4.29
C GLY A 47 -28.17 -6.01 5.61
N ARG A 48 -27.22 -6.22 6.54
CA ARG A 48 -26.84 -5.11 7.37
C ARG A 48 -26.12 -4.14 6.43
N PRO A 49 -26.64 -2.94 6.18
CA PRO A 49 -25.78 -1.88 5.71
C PRO A 49 -24.57 -1.88 6.66
N LEU A 50 -23.36 -2.10 6.14
CA LEU A 50 -22.13 -1.80 6.86
C LEU A 50 -22.34 -0.38 7.36
N ALA A 51 -22.61 -0.25 8.66
CA ALA A 51 -23.49 0.79 9.13
C ALA A 51 -22.98 2.15 8.65
N VAL A 52 -23.76 2.75 7.77
CA VAL A 52 -23.52 4.10 7.26
C VAL A 52 -23.71 5.10 8.42
N ASP A 53 -24.31 4.66 9.53
CA ASP A 53 -24.37 5.28 10.87
C ASP A 53 -23.29 4.78 11.87
N MET A 54 -22.36 3.93 11.43
CA MET A 54 -21.10 3.46 12.04
C MET A 54 -20.50 4.23 13.21
N ILE A 55 -20.11 5.46 12.91
CA ILE A 55 -19.24 6.24 13.77
C ILE A 55 -20.04 7.45 14.19
N ASP A 56 -20.60 7.38 15.39
CA ASP A 56 -21.26 8.52 16.02
C ASP A 56 -20.31 9.73 15.95
N ARG A 57 -20.78 10.79 15.28
CA ARG A 57 -19.99 12.00 15.01
C ARG A 57 -19.62 12.78 16.27
N ARG A 58 -20.18 12.40 17.43
CA ARG A 58 -19.88 12.96 18.74
C ARG A 58 -18.70 12.26 19.43
N THR A 59 -18.32 11.09 18.96
CA THR A 59 -17.23 10.29 19.53
C THR A 59 -15.88 11.00 19.39
N ARG A 60 -14.92 10.59 20.24
CA ARG A 60 -13.55 11.11 20.17
C ARG A 60 -12.86 10.62 18.88
N GLU A 61 -13.16 9.40 18.48
CA GLU A 61 -12.65 8.71 17.32
C GLU A 61 -13.04 9.44 16.03
N TRP A 62 -14.29 9.92 15.93
CA TRP A 62 -14.71 10.75 14.80
C TRP A 62 -13.97 12.09 14.72
N ARG A 63 -13.80 12.77 15.87
CA ARG A 63 -13.05 14.03 15.93
C ARG A 63 -11.60 13.81 15.49
N ARG A 64 -10.99 12.73 15.95
CA ARG A 64 -9.62 12.34 15.58
C ARG A 64 -9.49 12.03 14.09
N ARG A 65 -10.44 11.31 13.50
CA ARG A 65 -10.49 11.08 12.04
C ARG A 65 -10.51 12.42 11.28
N ARG A 66 -11.36 13.36 11.70
CA ARG A 66 -11.45 14.69 11.05
C ARG A 66 -10.16 15.48 11.16
N GLU A 67 -9.49 15.44 12.32
CA GLU A 67 -8.19 16.08 12.51
C GLU A 67 -7.14 15.49 11.54
N LEU A 68 -7.07 14.15 11.44
CA LEU A 68 -6.13 13.49 10.54
C LEU A 68 -6.40 13.79 9.06
N ILE A 69 -7.67 13.85 8.66
CA ILE A 69 -8.05 14.30 7.30
C ILE A 69 -7.51 15.72 7.06
N ALA A 70 -7.73 16.66 7.99
CA ALA A 70 -7.24 18.02 7.85
C ALA A 70 -5.70 18.08 7.77
N VAL A 71 -5.00 17.28 8.59
CA VAL A 71 -3.54 17.18 8.56
C VAL A 71 -3.03 16.62 7.24
N PHE A 72 -3.61 15.53 6.74
CA PHE A 72 -3.20 14.93 5.47
C PHE A 72 -3.51 15.83 4.27
N THR A 73 -4.66 16.50 4.26
CA THR A 73 -4.99 17.49 3.24
C THR A 73 -4.02 18.67 3.28
N ALA A 74 -3.72 19.22 4.47
CA ALA A 74 -2.76 20.31 4.60
C ALA A 74 -1.35 19.91 4.16
N ALA A 75 -0.93 18.68 4.47
CA ALA A 75 0.38 18.16 4.08
C ALA A 75 0.52 17.92 2.57
N LEU A 76 -0.59 17.80 1.83
CA LEU A 76 -0.59 17.73 0.37
C LEU A 76 -0.45 19.10 -0.30
N GLY A 77 -0.60 20.19 0.47
CA GLY A 77 -0.51 21.59 0.02
C GLY A 77 -1.71 22.03 -0.84
N ASP A 78 -1.52 23.06 -1.67
CA ASP A 78 -2.56 23.63 -2.53
C ASP A 78 -2.93 22.75 -3.74
N ALA A 79 -2.51 21.48 -3.74
CA ALA A 79 -2.88 20.54 -4.78
C ALA A 79 -4.41 20.33 -4.75
N VAL A 80 -5.07 20.55 -5.88
CA VAL A 80 -6.49 20.25 -6.05
C VAL A 80 -6.71 18.77 -5.70
N VAL A 81 -7.42 18.53 -4.59
CA VAL A 81 -7.70 17.19 -4.12
C VAL A 81 -8.74 16.58 -5.05
N SER A 82 -8.31 15.66 -5.91
CA SER A 82 -9.25 14.90 -6.75
C SER A 82 -10.16 14.02 -5.87
N PRO A 83 -11.38 13.67 -6.32
CA PRO A 83 -12.28 12.81 -5.54
C PRO A 83 -11.64 11.48 -5.13
N ILE A 84 -10.80 10.90 -6.00
CA ILE A 84 -10.06 9.67 -5.71
C ILE A 84 -9.02 9.88 -4.60
N LEU A 85 -8.33 11.03 -4.61
CA LEU A 85 -7.37 11.35 -3.57
C LEU A 85 -8.07 11.65 -2.24
N ALA A 86 -9.22 12.31 -2.26
CA ALA A 86 -10.06 12.53 -1.07
C ALA A 86 -10.45 11.20 -0.41
N ALA A 87 -10.94 10.23 -1.19
CA ALA A 87 -11.26 8.90 -0.68
C ALA A 87 -10.04 8.20 -0.04
N LYS A 88 -8.86 8.32 -0.66
CA LYS A 88 -7.62 7.76 -0.09
C LYS A 88 -7.21 8.44 1.22
N ILE A 89 -7.37 9.76 1.33
CA ILE A 89 -7.12 10.51 2.56
C ILE A 89 -8.05 10.02 3.67
N GLU A 90 -9.33 9.84 3.37
CA GLU A 90 -10.32 9.32 4.32
C GLU A 90 -9.96 7.91 4.80
N THR A 91 -9.63 6.99 3.89
CA THR A 91 -9.19 5.63 4.26
C THR A 91 -7.91 5.64 5.10
N ALA A 92 -6.93 6.49 4.76
CA ALA A 92 -5.70 6.60 5.54
C ALA A 92 -5.99 7.11 6.97
N ALA A 93 -6.85 8.12 7.11
CA ALA A 93 -7.25 8.66 8.40
C ALA A 93 -8.01 7.62 9.24
N GLU A 94 -8.91 6.85 8.64
CA GLU A 94 -9.64 5.78 9.32
C GLU A 94 -8.71 4.68 9.84
N LEU A 95 -7.81 4.19 8.99
CA LEU A 95 -6.87 3.14 9.39
C LEU A 95 -5.90 3.61 10.47
N ALA A 96 -5.50 4.89 10.45
CA ALA A 96 -4.71 5.49 11.51
C ALA A 96 -5.48 5.53 12.84
N VAL A 97 -6.76 5.93 12.84
CA VAL A 97 -7.60 5.88 14.05
C VAL A 97 -7.76 4.45 14.57
N VAL A 98 -7.99 3.48 13.69
CA VAL A 98 -8.07 2.06 14.08
C VAL A 98 -6.75 1.60 14.72
N ALA A 99 -5.61 1.98 14.17
CA ALA A 99 -4.31 1.65 14.76
C ALA A 99 -4.11 2.31 16.14
N GLU A 100 -4.55 3.57 16.32
CA GLU A 100 -4.53 4.26 17.62
C GLU A 100 -5.42 3.54 18.64
N MET A 101 -6.64 3.16 18.26
CA MET A 101 -7.59 2.43 19.11
C MET A 101 -7.05 1.05 19.51
N THR A 102 -6.53 0.28 18.55
CA THR A 102 -5.96 -1.05 18.81
C THR A 102 -4.78 -0.95 19.77
N ARG A 103 -3.92 0.05 19.63
CA ARG A 103 -2.82 0.30 20.56
C ARG A 103 -3.31 0.69 21.95
N ALA A 104 -4.32 1.57 22.03
CA ALA A 104 -4.92 1.96 23.31
C ALA A 104 -5.53 0.75 24.03
N ASN A 105 -6.26 -0.11 23.30
CA ASN A 105 -6.84 -1.34 23.84
C ASN A 105 -5.77 -2.32 24.32
N PHE A 106 -4.66 -2.46 23.58
CA PHE A 106 -3.54 -3.31 23.96
C PHE A 106 -2.91 -2.83 25.28
N LEU A 107 -2.62 -1.53 25.37
CA LEU A 107 -2.03 -0.93 26.58
C LEU A 107 -2.97 -0.98 27.79
N ALA A 108 -4.29 -0.94 27.56
CA ALA A 108 -5.30 -1.09 28.59
C ALA A 108 -5.54 -2.55 29.01
N GLY A 109 -4.94 -3.53 28.34
CA GLY A 109 -5.23 -4.96 28.56
C GLY A 109 -6.64 -5.38 28.11
N ALA A 110 -7.29 -4.59 27.25
CA ALA A 110 -8.67 -4.78 26.81
C ALA A 110 -8.82 -5.77 25.63
N GLY A 111 -7.96 -6.80 25.58
CA GLY A 111 -8.10 -7.92 24.66
C GLY A 111 -7.49 -7.76 23.26
N ALA A 112 -6.86 -6.62 22.93
CA ALA A 112 -6.03 -6.54 21.72
C ALA A 112 -4.71 -7.27 21.94
N THR A 113 -4.21 -7.98 20.93
CA THR A 113 -2.90 -8.65 20.97
C THR A 113 -1.80 -7.77 20.40
N ALA A 114 -0.54 -8.11 20.67
CA ALA A 114 0.60 -7.41 20.07
C ALA A 114 0.60 -7.50 18.53
N ASP A 115 0.17 -8.64 17.97
CA ASP A 115 0.06 -8.82 16.52
C ASP A 115 -0.99 -7.90 15.90
N ASP A 116 -2.13 -7.70 16.57
CA ASP A 116 -3.18 -6.79 16.11
C ASP A 116 -2.66 -5.35 16.00
N VAL A 117 -1.86 -4.91 16.98
CA VAL A 117 -1.24 -3.58 16.97
C VAL A 117 -0.30 -3.43 15.78
N VAL A 118 0.55 -4.43 15.54
CA VAL A 118 1.51 -4.43 14.42
C VAL A 118 0.76 -4.43 13.09
N ARG A 119 -0.27 -5.28 12.94
CA ARG A 119 -1.07 -5.39 11.72
C ARG A 119 -1.79 -4.07 11.41
N CYS A 120 -2.49 -3.50 12.38
CA CYS A 120 -3.19 -2.23 12.19
C CYS A 120 -2.23 -1.08 11.88
N SER A 121 -1.11 -0.99 12.62
CA SER A 121 -0.10 0.05 12.39
C SER A 121 0.53 -0.05 10.99
N ASN A 122 0.79 -1.28 10.52
CA ASN A 122 1.32 -1.51 9.18
C ASN A 122 0.33 -1.13 8.06
N GLN A 123 -0.97 -1.41 8.24
CA GLN A 123 -1.99 -1.01 7.27
C GLN A 123 -2.13 0.51 7.21
N ALA A 124 -2.16 1.19 8.35
CA ALA A 124 -2.15 2.65 8.42
C ALA A 124 -0.92 3.24 7.72
N ALA A 125 0.29 2.75 8.03
CA ALA A 125 1.53 3.22 7.42
C ALA A 125 1.56 3.01 5.89
N ARG A 126 0.98 1.92 5.38
CA ARG A 126 0.87 1.68 3.93
C ARG A 126 -0.10 2.67 3.28
N ALA A 127 -1.24 2.94 3.91
CA ALA A 127 -2.21 3.91 3.41
C ALA A 127 -1.63 5.33 3.39
N GLU A 128 -0.93 5.74 4.46
CA GLU A 128 -0.24 7.04 4.52
C GLU A 128 0.82 7.18 3.43
N ARG A 129 1.64 6.14 3.20
CA ARG A 129 2.63 6.14 2.12
C ARG A 129 1.98 6.25 0.74
N ALA A 130 0.81 5.64 0.55
CA ALA A 130 0.07 5.71 -0.71
C ALA A 130 -0.43 7.13 -1.04
N LEU A 131 -0.47 8.05 -0.06
CA LEU A 131 -0.75 9.48 -0.29
C LEU A 131 0.44 10.21 -0.93
N GLY A 132 1.66 9.66 -0.83
CA GLY A 132 2.84 10.24 -1.44
C GLY A 132 3.33 11.54 -0.80
N ILE A 133 2.91 11.87 0.42
CA ILE A 133 3.25 13.11 1.13
C ILE A 133 4.78 13.23 1.35
N ALA A 134 5.43 12.17 1.84
CA ALA A 134 6.87 12.19 2.10
C ALA A 134 7.71 12.38 0.83
N ALA A 135 7.30 11.78 -0.30
CA ALA A 135 8.02 11.86 -1.57
C ALA A 135 7.93 13.26 -2.21
N ARG A 136 6.89 14.04 -1.88
CA ARG A 136 6.72 15.42 -2.36
C ARG A 136 7.65 16.40 -1.63
N ASN A 137 7.80 16.22 -0.32
CA ASN A 137 8.56 17.16 0.52
C ASN A 137 10.08 16.94 0.47
N SER A 138 10.53 15.77 -0.01
CA SER A 138 11.95 15.37 0.05
C SER A 138 12.77 15.69 -1.19
N LYS A 139 12.21 16.33 -2.23
CA LYS A 139 12.98 16.67 -3.43
C LYS A 139 13.67 18.02 -3.21
N PRO A 140 15.00 18.06 -2.94
CA PRO A 140 15.71 19.34 -2.95
C PRO A 140 15.55 19.96 -4.33
N ALA A 141 15.30 21.26 -4.37
CA ALA A 141 15.27 22.00 -5.62
C ALA A 141 16.58 21.72 -6.37
N LYS A 142 16.48 21.21 -7.60
CA LYS A 142 17.68 21.07 -8.45
C LYS A 142 18.31 22.46 -8.55
N PRO A 143 19.63 22.60 -8.35
CA PRO A 143 20.28 23.89 -8.53
C PRO A 143 19.97 24.40 -9.94
N SER A 144 19.64 25.68 -10.06
CA SER A 144 19.42 26.31 -11.36
C SER A 144 20.70 26.22 -12.20
N LEU A 145 20.56 26.30 -13.52
CA LEU A 145 21.72 26.37 -14.41
C LEU A 145 22.66 27.51 -14.00
N ASP A 146 22.12 28.67 -13.61
CA ASP A 146 22.90 29.80 -13.11
C ASP A 146 23.66 29.48 -11.80
N ALA A 147 23.05 28.73 -10.88
CA ALA A 147 23.73 28.27 -9.66
C ALA A 147 24.88 27.31 -9.97
N TYR A 148 24.74 26.47 -11.00
CA TYR A 148 25.83 25.61 -11.48
C TYR A 148 26.96 26.42 -12.15
N LEU A 149 26.61 27.39 -12.99
CA LEU A 149 27.58 28.19 -13.74
C LEU A 149 28.37 29.14 -12.81
N SER A 150 27.71 29.74 -11.82
CA SER A 150 28.36 30.61 -10.82
C SER A 150 29.24 29.84 -9.84
N GLY A 151 28.87 28.61 -9.48
CA GLY A 151 29.68 27.74 -8.62
C GLY A 151 30.97 27.23 -9.27
N ASN A 152 31.04 27.20 -10.61
CA ASN A 152 32.21 26.71 -11.35
C ASN A 152 33.21 27.81 -11.76
N ALA A 153 32.83 29.09 -11.65
CA ALA A 153 33.71 30.22 -11.99
C ALA A 153 34.68 30.61 -10.84
N ALA A 154 34.54 29.99 -9.67
CA ALA A 154 35.33 30.28 -8.47
C ALA A 154 36.38 29.19 -8.14
N ALA A 155 36.65 28.26 -9.05
CA ALA A 155 37.66 27.20 -8.95
C ALA A 155 38.69 27.33 -10.09
#